data_AF-A0A3D0FVB7-F1
#
_entry.id   AF-A0A3D0FVB7-F1
#
_cell.length_a   1.000
_cell.length_b   1.000
_cell.length_c   1.000
_cell.angle_alpha   90.00
_cell.angle_beta   90.00
_cell.angle_gamma   90.00
#
_symmetry.space_group_name_H-M   'P 1'
#
loop_
_entity.id
_entity.type
_entity.pdbx_description
1 polymer ?
#
loop_
_entity_poly.entity_id
_entity_poly.type
_entity_poly.pdbx_seq_one_letter_code
_entity_poly.pdbx_strand_id
1 'polypeptide(L)'
;MAGYKGDAHKLINEKAVSLAKNANLKLIDAVKHLADNDADLWEAVRNIPEEVITLMREPENYIGLAKEKAMEVASSAGSYLSHRE
;
A
#
# COMPACT_ATOMS: atom_id res chain seq x y z
N MET A 1 -16.33 -4.13 -4.29
CA MET A 1 -16.07 -3.37 -3.05
C MET A 1 -15.82 -1.93 -3.47
N ALA A 2 -16.87 -1.12 -3.57
CA ALA A 2 -17.52 -0.34 -2.50
C ALA A 2 -16.64 0.84 -2.05
N GLY A 3 -16.33 1.73 -3.00
CA GLY A 3 -15.81 3.05 -2.67
C GLY A 3 -16.94 3.97 -2.21
N TYR A 4 -16.69 4.78 -1.19
CA TYR A 4 -17.65 5.77 -0.70
C TYR A 4 -17.71 6.96 -1.67
N LYS A 5 -18.83 7.71 -1.66
CA LYS A 5 -18.92 8.96 -2.44
C LYS A 5 -17.80 9.91 -1.99
N GLY A 6 -16.92 10.27 -2.92
CA GLY A 6 -15.76 11.13 -2.64
C GLY A 6 -14.50 10.37 -2.22
N ASP A 7 -14.47 9.04 -2.31
CA ASP A 7 -13.24 8.31 -2.05
C ASP A 7 -12.21 8.45 -3.19
N ALA A 8 -10.96 8.19 -2.85
CA ALA A 8 -9.85 8.28 -3.79
C ALA A 8 -9.74 7.03 -4.70
N HIS A 9 -10.69 6.09 -4.68
CA HIS A 9 -10.54 4.77 -5.34
C HIS A 9 -10.26 4.92 -6.82
N LYS A 10 -11.04 5.75 -7.52
CA LYS A 10 -10.86 5.97 -8.96
C LYS A 10 -9.48 6.59 -9.26
N LEU A 11 -9.09 7.59 -8.47
CA LEU A 11 -7.79 8.23 -8.61
C LEU A 11 -6.66 7.24 -8.40
N ILE A 12 -6.70 6.48 -7.31
CA ILE A 12 -5.62 5.57 -6.92
C ILE A 12 -5.57 4.37 -7.86
N ASN A 13 -6.66 3.62 -8.00
CA ASN A 13 -6.65 2.32 -8.69
C ASN A 13 -6.63 2.45 -10.20
N GLU A 14 -7.32 3.42 -10.79
CA GLU A 14 -7.38 3.54 -12.25
C GLU A 14 -6.24 4.40 -12.80
N LYS A 15 -5.87 5.49 -12.11
CA LYS A 15 -4.86 6.43 -12.61
C LYS A 15 -3.48 6.19 -11.99
N ALA A 16 -3.35 6.30 -10.68
CA ALA A 16 -2.05 6.28 -10.02
C ALA A 16 -1.35 4.92 -10.12
N VAL A 17 -2.08 3.81 -9.92
CA VAL A 17 -1.55 2.45 -10.07
C VAL A 17 -1.09 2.19 -11.51
N SER A 18 -1.88 2.60 -12.50
CA SER A 18 -1.53 2.46 -13.92
C SER A 18 -0.25 3.23 -14.25
N LEU A 19 -0.16 4.50 -13.80
CA LEU A 19 1.03 5.32 -13.99
C LEU A 19 2.26 4.73 -13.29
N ALA A 20 2.11 4.32 -12.03
CA ALA A 20 3.17 3.70 -11.23
C ALA A 20 3.75 2.45 -11.91
N LYS A 21 2.88 1.58 -12.43
CA LYS A 21 3.31 0.39 -13.17
C LYS A 21 4.03 0.73 -14.47
N ASN A 22 3.47 1.63 -15.28
CA ASN A 22 4.03 1.96 -16.59
C ASN A 22 5.36 2.70 -16.51
N ALA A 23 5.54 3.53 -15.48
CA ALA A 23 6.74 4.34 -15.28
C ALA A 23 7.74 3.74 -14.26
N ASN A 24 7.43 2.56 -13.70
CA ASN A 24 8.20 1.92 -12.63
C ASN A 24 8.46 2.86 -11.43
N LEU A 25 7.40 3.52 -10.96
CA LEU A 25 7.44 4.47 -9.84
C LEU A 25 6.76 3.88 -8.61
N LYS A 26 7.12 4.39 -7.43
CA LYS A 26 6.32 4.16 -6.21
C LYS A 26 4.97 4.86 -6.36
N LEU A 27 3.93 4.27 -5.77
CA LEU A 27 2.55 4.77 -5.91
C LEU A 27 2.40 6.23 -5.45
N ILE A 28 3.05 6.61 -4.34
CA ILE A 28 3.02 7.98 -3.81
C ILE A 28 3.64 9.00 -4.77
N ASP A 29 4.67 8.61 -5.53
CA ASP A 29 5.30 9.47 -6.52
C ASP A 29 4.40 9.61 -7.76
N ALA A 30 3.70 8.54 -8.16
CA ALA A 30 2.68 8.61 -9.21
C ALA A 30 1.50 9.53 -8.83
N VAL A 31 1.06 9.53 -7.56
CA VAL A 31 0.02 10.46 -7.07
C VAL A 31 0.51 11.91 -7.13
N LYS A 32 1.76 12.17 -6.74
CA LYS A 32 2.39 13.50 -6.85
C LYS A 32 2.46 13.98 -8.30
N HIS A 33 2.83 13.12 -9.24
CA HIS A 33 2.82 13.46 -10.67
C HIS A 33 1.43 13.79 -11.21
N LEU A 34 0.38 13.11 -10.74
CA LEU A 34 -0.99 13.46 -11.10
C LEU A 34 -1.40 14.81 -10.49
N ALA A 35 -0.91 15.11 -9.29
CA ALA A 35 -1.17 16.35 -8.58
C ALA A 35 -0.49 17.58 -9.22
N ASP A 36 0.61 17.40 -9.97
CA ASP A 36 1.31 18.52 -10.64
C ASP A 36 0.38 19.34 -11.56
N ASN A 37 -0.69 18.72 -12.06
CA ASN A 37 -1.68 19.36 -12.93
C ASN A 37 -3.08 19.50 -12.30
N ASP A 38 -3.21 19.25 -11.00
CA ASP A 38 -4.48 19.25 -10.27
C ASP A 38 -4.28 19.89 -8.88
N ALA A 39 -4.67 21.16 -8.75
CA ALA A 39 -4.41 21.96 -7.56
C ALA A 39 -5.10 21.41 -6.29
N ASP A 40 -6.33 20.91 -6.44
CA ASP A 40 -7.10 20.31 -5.33
C ASP A 40 -6.44 19.01 -4.86
N LEU A 41 -5.97 18.20 -5.82
CA LEU A 41 -5.22 16.99 -5.52
C LEU A 41 -3.87 17.30 -4.87
N TRP A 42 -3.19 18.36 -5.32
CA TRP A 42 -1.96 18.82 -4.69
C TRP A 42 -2.25 19.14 -3.22
N GLU A 43 -3.22 19.99 -2.92
CA GLU A 43 -3.59 20.34 -1.54
C GLU A 43 -3.88 19.10 -0.69
N ALA A 44 -4.61 18.11 -1.22
CA ALA A 44 -4.83 16.84 -0.55
C ALA A 44 -3.51 16.09 -0.24
N VAL A 45 -2.56 16.05 -1.18
CA VAL A 45 -1.24 15.44 -0.97
C VAL A 45 -0.43 16.21 0.08
N ARG A 46 -0.52 17.54 0.10
CA ARG A 46 0.16 18.44 1.06
C ARG A 46 -0.28 18.18 2.51
N ASN A 47 -1.52 17.70 2.67
CA ASN A 47 -2.13 17.41 3.97
C ASN A 47 -1.82 15.99 4.48
N ILE A 48 -1.14 15.14 3.69
CA ILE A 48 -0.73 13.81 4.15
C ILE A 48 0.40 13.98 5.18
N PRO A 49 0.28 13.38 6.40
CA PRO A 49 1.36 13.42 7.38
C PRO A 49 2.65 12.80 6.85
N GLU A 50 3.80 13.39 7.20
CA GLU A 50 5.11 12.94 6.69
C GLU A 50 5.38 11.47 7.02
N GLU A 51 5.03 11.03 8.22
CA GLU A 51 5.15 9.64 8.65
C GLU A 51 4.34 8.65 7.80
N VAL A 52 3.20 9.08 7.24
CA VAL A 52 2.43 8.28 6.26
C VAL A 52 3.14 8.27 4.91
N ILE A 53 3.75 9.39 4.49
CA ILE A 53 4.56 9.45 3.26
C ILE A 53 5.78 8.52 3.39
N THR A 54 6.48 8.54 4.52
CA THR A 54 7.61 7.64 4.81
C THR A 54 7.16 6.19 4.73
N LEU A 55 6.03 5.84 5.36
CA LEU A 55 5.48 4.49 5.32
C LEU A 55 5.13 4.04 3.89
N MET A 56 4.59 4.93 3.06
CA MET A 56 4.32 4.64 1.65
C MET A 56 5.60 4.48 0.81
N ARG A 57 6.73 5.05 1.26
CA ARG A 57 8.04 4.84 0.63
C ARG A 57 8.71 3.57 1.12
N GLU A 58 8.44 3.14 2.35
CA GLU A 58 9.07 2.00 3.02
C GLU A 58 7.99 1.01 3.49
N PRO A 59 7.27 0.34 2.56
CA PRO A 59 6.16 -0.55 2.90
C PRO A 59 6.58 -1.74 3.76
N GLU A 60 7.86 -2.12 3.75
CA GLU A 60 8.45 -3.11 4.65
C GLU A 60 8.30 -2.75 6.13
N ASN A 61 8.14 -1.46 6.46
CA ASN A 61 7.89 -1.00 7.83
C ASN A 61 6.40 -1.13 8.23
N TYR A 62 5.52 -1.47 7.28
CA TYR A 62 4.08 -1.65 7.51
C TYR A 62 3.66 -3.13 7.52
N ILE A 63 4.57 -4.04 7.89
CA ILE A 63 4.29 -5.48 7.90
C ILE A 63 3.76 -5.99 9.25
N GLY A 64 3.83 -5.18 10.32
CA GLY A 64 3.43 -5.56 11.67
C GLY A 64 4.05 -6.90 12.09
N LEU A 65 3.21 -7.84 12.53
CA LEU A 65 3.64 -9.18 12.97
C LEU A 65 3.68 -10.22 11.83
N ALA A 66 3.65 -9.81 10.56
CA ALA A 66 3.55 -10.74 9.42
C ALA A 66 4.63 -11.83 9.45
N LYS A 67 5.87 -11.46 9.80
CA LYS A 67 6.98 -12.41 9.92
C LYS A 67 6.74 -13.45 11.01
N GLU A 68 6.35 -13.02 12.20
CA GLU A 68 6.11 -13.90 13.35
C GLU A 68 4.95 -14.85 13.07
N LYS A 69 3.85 -14.32 12.53
CA LYS A 69 2.68 -15.12 12.18
C LYS A 69 2.97 -16.13 11.07
N ALA A 70 3.75 -15.77 10.06
CA ALA A 70 4.16 -16.69 9.02
C ALA A 70 4.95 -17.88 9.62
N MET A 71 5.86 -17.62 10.55
CA MET A 71 6.61 -18.66 11.25
C MET A 71 5.72 -19.52 12.14
N GLU A 72 4.80 -18.92 12.90
CA GLU A 72 3.84 -19.64 13.74
C GLU A 72 3.00 -20.64 12.93
N VAL A 73 2.51 -20.23 11.77
CA VAL A 73 1.74 -21.09 10.86
C VAL A 73 2.60 -22.23 10.31
N ALA A 74 3.83 -21.92 9.88
CA ALA A 74 4.76 -22.93 9.35
C ALA A 74 5.11 -23.99 10.42
N SER A 75 5.40 -23.56 11.65
CA SER A 75 5.66 -24.46 12.78
C SER A 75 4.44 -25.29 13.16
N SER A 76 3.24 -24.71 13.14
CA SER A 76 1.99 -25.42 13.41
C SER A 76 1.72 -26.50 12.37
N ALA A 77 1.93 -26.19 11.09
CA ALA A 77 1.79 -27.14 10.00
C ALA A 77 2.79 -28.30 10.10
N GLY A 78 4.06 -27.99 10.42
CA GLY A 78 5.09 -29.01 10.64
C GLY A 78 4.74 -29.95 11.81
N SER A 79 4.27 -29.38 12.93
CA SER A 79 3.84 -30.16 14.10
C SER A 79 2.64 -31.06 13.80
N TYR A 80 1.69 -30.57 13.01
CA TYR A 80 0.51 -31.35 12.60
C TYR A 80 0.89 -32.56 11.74
N LEU A 81 1.85 -32.39 10.82
CA LEU A 81 2.33 -33.47 9.96
C LEU A 81 3.09 -34.53 10.75
N SER A 82 3.91 -34.14 11.73
CA SER A 82 4.70 -35.08 12.54
C SER A 82 3.88 -35.89 13.54
N HIS A 83 2.69 -35.43 13.95
CA HIS A 83 1.78 -36.18 14.83
C HIS A 83 0.89 -37.20 14.08
N ARG A 84 1.02 -37.29 12.76
CA ARG A 84 0.26 -38.24 11.91
C ARG A 84 1.07 -39.46 11.47
N GLU A 85 2.34 -39.54 11.85
CA GLU A 85 3.21 -40.72 11.72
C GLU A 85 3.26 -41.51 13.03
#